data_AF-A0A966X4W3-F1
#
_entry.id   AF-A0A966X4W3-F1
#
_cell.length_a   1.000
_cell.length_b   1.000
_cell.length_c   1.000
_cell.angle_alpha   90.00
_cell.angle_beta   90.00
_cell.angle_gamma   90.00
#
_symmetry.space_group_name_H-M   'P 1'
#
loop_
_entity.id
_entity.type
_entity.pdbx_description
1 polymer ?
#
loop_
_entity_poly.entity_id
_entity_poly.type
_entity_poly.pdbx_seq_one_letter_code
_entity_poly.pdbx_strand_id
1 'polypeptide(L)'
;AFGSDALYVEALLDRVRHVEVQILGDGQGSVTHLWERECSVQRQNQKLLEVAPCPNLLPATRDELLNAAKEMAAKEQYRGLGTFEFLVSIDSPEVFYFIEANARLQVEHTVTEAITGLDLVALQLRIAEGASLADLNLTEAPESEGFAIQARINMEVLSPKGFFKPSGGTIERYSPPQGPGIRVDGMGYAGYTTSTRYDSLLAKLIVHSRSADFGSAIQKLKRSLDQFDIQGFDTNQSFLSYILGERLFQEGALHTRFVDSGLKDIAQALGERKAAETPATSADSTVAGARIDADDPLAVLSHSQRSTDAQVTAPMDDIPPGTIAIRAPLQGTVIEWLVGEGDEVFQGQQVAIMDAMKMEHVIQAPESGVIQSLNAELNTAIFEHHPLIILTPGEVSVSA
;
A
#
# COMPACT_ATOMS: atom_id res chain seq x y z
N ALA A 1 10.12 -20.29 -19.26
CA ALA A 1 10.83 -21.13 -18.27
C ALA A 1 12.33 -20.93 -18.46
N PHE A 2 13.10 -20.65 -17.40
CA PHE A 2 14.49 -20.17 -17.44
C PHE A 2 15.56 -21.22 -17.82
N GLY A 3 15.20 -22.30 -18.50
CA GLY A 3 16.17 -23.23 -19.12
C GLY A 3 17.09 -23.99 -18.16
N SER A 4 16.74 -24.12 -16.88
CA SER A 4 17.49 -24.87 -15.87
C SER A 4 16.57 -25.83 -15.13
N ASP A 5 16.97 -27.10 -15.04
CA ASP A 5 16.25 -28.15 -14.31
C ASP A 5 16.65 -28.24 -12.83
N ALA A 6 17.51 -27.33 -12.36
CA ALA A 6 17.99 -27.33 -10.99
C ALA A 6 16.86 -26.98 -10.01
N LEU A 7 16.73 -27.79 -8.95
CA LEU A 7 15.82 -27.55 -7.84
C LEU A 7 16.61 -27.03 -6.64
N TYR A 8 16.07 -26.00 -6.00
CA TYR A 8 16.58 -25.44 -4.76
C TYR A 8 15.59 -25.72 -3.63
N VAL A 9 16.10 -26.13 -2.46
CA VAL A 9 15.29 -26.49 -1.29
C VAL A 9 15.85 -25.73 -0.09
N GLU A 10 15.01 -24.93 0.55
CA GLU A 10 15.34 -24.18 1.75
C GLU A 10 14.52 -24.67 2.94
N ALA A 11 15.07 -24.46 4.13
CA ALA A 11 14.32 -24.69 5.36
C ALA A 11 13.23 -23.63 5.51
N LEU A 12 12.00 -24.06 5.76
CA LEU A 12 10.90 -23.16 6.07
C LEU A 12 11.03 -22.66 7.52
N LEU A 13 11.12 -21.35 7.71
CA LEU A 13 11.13 -20.70 9.02
C LEU A 13 9.76 -20.07 9.29
N ASP A 14 9.12 -20.48 10.39
CA ASP A 14 7.70 -20.15 10.63
C ASP A 14 7.52 -18.78 11.30
N ARG A 15 8.14 -18.58 12.47
CA ARG A 15 8.01 -17.34 13.27
C ARG A 15 9.34 -16.60 13.31
N VAL A 16 9.53 -15.75 12.31
CA VAL A 16 10.73 -14.95 12.13
C VAL A 16 10.42 -13.47 11.98
N ARG A 17 11.38 -12.64 12.36
CA ARG A 17 11.41 -11.23 12.03
C ARG A 17 12.15 -11.04 10.71
N HIS A 18 11.59 -10.25 9.80
CA HIS A 18 12.31 -9.80 8.62
C HIS A 18 13.09 -8.53 8.99
N VAL A 19 14.40 -8.68 9.22
CA VAL A 19 15.29 -7.57 9.56
C VAL A 19 16.26 -7.35 8.41
N GLU A 20 16.50 -6.09 8.05
CA GLU A 20 17.38 -5.77 6.93
C GLU A 20 18.37 -4.68 7.32
N VAL A 21 19.60 -4.75 6.80
CA VAL A 21 20.68 -3.79 7.10
C VAL A 21 20.98 -2.94 5.89
N GLN A 22 20.93 -1.61 6.07
CA GLN A 22 21.36 -0.68 5.04
C GLN A 22 22.88 -0.60 5.00
N ILE A 23 23.47 -0.84 3.84
CA ILE A 23 24.89 -0.72 3.59
C ILE A 23 25.18 0.41 2.60
N LEU A 24 26.31 1.08 2.81
CA LEU A 24 26.94 1.99 1.86
C LEU A 24 28.42 1.58 1.70
N GLY A 25 28.83 1.28 0.47
CA GLY A 25 30.22 1.00 0.13
C GLY A 25 30.75 1.98 -0.93
N ASP A 26 32.05 2.31 -0.87
CA ASP A 26 32.68 3.22 -1.83
C ASP A 26 33.33 2.53 -3.03
N GLY A 27 33.36 1.19 -3.06
CA GLY A 27 34.03 0.40 -4.09
C GLY A 27 35.56 0.40 -4.00
N GLN A 28 36.14 1.06 -3.00
CA GLN A 28 37.58 1.15 -2.75
C GLN A 28 38.00 0.29 -1.53
N GLY A 29 37.07 -0.49 -0.99
CA GLY A 29 37.26 -1.39 0.14
C GLY A 29 36.68 -0.87 1.46
N SER A 30 36.17 0.37 1.52
CA SER A 30 35.50 0.87 2.73
C SER A 30 34.00 0.66 2.63
N VAL A 31 33.42 0.13 3.71
CA VAL A 31 31.99 -0.16 3.83
C VAL A 31 31.50 0.22 5.22
N THR A 32 30.35 0.89 5.28
CA THR A 32 29.66 1.22 6.53
C THR A 32 28.21 0.73 6.51
N HIS A 33 27.62 0.57 7.69
CA HIS A 33 26.18 0.33 7.84
C HIS A 33 25.47 1.63 8.22
N LEU A 34 24.22 1.77 7.81
CA LEU A 34 23.37 2.91 8.13
C LEU A 34 22.17 2.44 8.97
N TRP A 35 22.40 1.48 9.86
CA TRP A 35 21.43 0.82 10.73
C TRP A 35 20.50 -0.17 10.01
N GLU A 36 19.77 -0.90 10.84
CA GLU A 36 18.81 -1.91 10.45
C GLU A 36 17.36 -1.39 10.42
N ARG A 37 16.52 -2.09 9.66
CA ARG A 37 15.07 -1.88 9.57
C ARG A 37 14.32 -3.17 9.85
N GLU A 38 13.14 -3.03 10.41
CA GLU A 38 12.18 -4.09 10.69
C GLU A 38 11.06 -4.05 9.65
N CYS A 39 10.94 -5.10 8.85
CA CYS A 39 10.00 -5.22 7.73
C CYS A 39 9.05 -6.42 7.87
N SER A 40 8.90 -6.98 9.08
CA SER A 40 8.02 -8.13 9.33
C SER A 40 6.55 -7.88 9.03
N VAL A 41 6.08 -6.64 9.05
CA VAL A 41 4.69 -6.33 8.74
C VAL A 41 4.50 -6.30 7.24
N GLN A 42 4.24 -7.48 6.69
CA GLN A 42 4.05 -7.74 5.27
C GLN A 42 2.83 -8.63 5.04
N ARG A 43 2.24 -8.53 3.84
CA ARG A 43 1.14 -9.37 3.37
C ARG A 43 1.58 -10.08 2.10
N GLN A 44 1.55 -11.42 2.07
CA GLN A 44 1.97 -12.18 0.88
C GLN A 44 3.32 -11.68 0.32
N ASN A 45 4.28 -11.42 1.22
CA ASN A 45 5.61 -10.87 0.94
C ASN A 45 5.65 -9.41 0.43
N GLN A 46 4.54 -8.67 0.49
CA GLN A 46 4.51 -7.24 0.24
C GLN A 46 4.59 -6.47 1.57
N LYS A 47 5.69 -5.72 1.77
CA LYS A 47 5.92 -4.89 2.96
C LYS A 47 4.87 -3.77 3.04
N LEU A 48 4.35 -3.52 4.26
CA LEU A 48 3.27 -2.56 4.52
C LEU A 48 3.69 -1.47 5.51
N LEU A 49 4.34 -1.89 6.60
CA LEU A 49 4.88 -1.01 7.64
C LEU A 49 6.33 -1.38 7.89
N GLU A 50 7.21 -0.38 7.82
CA GLU A 50 8.63 -0.54 8.09
C GLU A 50 9.06 0.36 9.25
N VAL A 51 9.94 -0.15 10.10
CA VAL A 51 10.40 0.56 11.32
C VAL A 51 11.92 0.64 11.33
N ALA A 52 12.47 1.78 11.72
CA ALA A 52 13.90 1.93 12.00
C ALA A 52 14.12 2.73 13.30
N PRO A 53 15.10 2.37 14.15
CA PRO A 53 15.76 1.06 14.18
C PRO A 53 14.78 -0.05 14.57
N CYS A 54 15.23 -1.30 14.57
CA CYS A 54 14.38 -2.45 14.87
C CYS A 54 13.99 -2.47 16.37
N PRO A 55 12.69 -2.38 16.73
CA PRO A 55 12.27 -2.33 18.14
C PRO A 55 12.51 -3.68 18.82
N ASN A 56 12.92 -3.66 20.09
CA ASN A 56 13.14 -4.86 20.91
C ASN A 56 14.07 -5.93 20.29
N LEU A 57 14.98 -5.53 19.40
CA LEU A 57 16.06 -6.39 18.91
C LEU A 57 17.19 -6.43 19.96
N LEU A 58 17.63 -7.64 20.32
CA LEU A 58 18.73 -7.84 21.25
C LEU A 58 19.99 -7.10 20.74
N PRO A 59 20.69 -6.32 21.59
CA PRO A 59 21.87 -5.57 21.17
C PRO A 59 22.95 -6.45 20.53
N ALA A 60 23.24 -7.62 21.12
CA ALA A 60 24.22 -8.56 20.55
C ALA A 60 23.82 -9.04 19.15
N THR A 61 22.54 -9.45 18.95
CA THR A 61 22.02 -9.84 17.64
C THR A 61 22.10 -8.69 16.63
N ARG A 62 21.81 -7.44 17.05
CA ARG A 62 21.96 -6.26 16.20
C ARG A 62 23.40 -6.09 15.75
N ASP A 63 24.36 -6.13 16.67
CA ASP A 63 25.77 -5.95 16.35
C ASP A 63 26.25 -7.05 15.39
N GLU A 64 25.83 -8.29 15.59
CA GLU A 64 26.14 -9.41 14.69
C GLU A 64 25.52 -9.25 13.29
N LEU A 65 24.26 -8.83 13.18
CA LEU A 65 23.60 -8.54 11.89
C LEU A 65 24.34 -7.43 11.12
N LEU A 66 24.64 -6.33 11.81
CA LEU A 66 25.33 -5.18 11.22
C LEU A 66 26.74 -5.56 10.75
N ASN A 67 27.47 -6.34 11.54
CA ASN A 67 28.81 -6.83 11.17
C ASN A 67 28.76 -7.83 10.02
N ALA A 68 27.83 -8.80 10.05
CA ALA A 68 27.68 -9.78 8.97
C ALA A 68 27.38 -9.10 7.62
N ALA A 69 26.48 -8.12 7.60
CA ALA A 69 26.18 -7.34 6.40
C ALA A 69 27.41 -6.56 5.87
N LYS A 70 28.16 -5.91 6.77
CA LYS A 70 29.41 -5.21 6.42
C LYS A 70 30.47 -6.16 5.87
N GLU A 71 30.67 -7.32 6.49
CA GLU A 71 31.65 -8.31 6.04
C GLU A 71 31.33 -8.86 4.65
N MET A 72 30.05 -9.21 4.41
CA MET A 72 29.60 -9.68 3.10
C MET A 72 29.82 -8.61 2.02
N ALA A 73 29.46 -7.36 2.29
CA ALA A 73 29.66 -6.25 1.37
C ALA A 73 31.16 -5.93 1.14
N ALA A 74 31.98 -5.92 2.19
CA ALA A 74 33.41 -5.66 2.08
C ALA A 74 34.12 -6.70 1.22
N LYS A 75 33.74 -7.98 1.35
CA LYS A 75 34.31 -9.09 0.56
C LYS A 75 34.09 -8.91 -0.96
N GLU A 76 32.95 -8.34 -1.34
CA GLU A 76 32.60 -8.08 -2.75
C GLU A 76 33.05 -6.69 -3.23
N GLN A 77 33.83 -5.95 -2.42
CA GLN A 77 34.22 -4.56 -2.68
C GLN A 77 33.02 -3.70 -3.09
N TYR A 78 31.94 -3.81 -2.31
CA TYR A 78 30.64 -3.25 -2.66
C TYR A 78 30.71 -1.74 -2.93
N ARG A 79 29.96 -1.27 -3.94
CA ARG A 79 29.90 0.14 -4.34
C ARG A 79 28.46 0.61 -4.45
N GLY A 80 28.16 1.73 -3.79
CA GLY A 80 26.83 2.32 -3.72
C GLY A 80 26.03 1.80 -2.53
N LEU A 81 24.70 1.90 -2.62
CA LEU A 81 23.77 1.46 -1.58
C LEU A 81 23.29 0.03 -1.85
N GLY A 82 23.22 -0.76 -0.79
CA GLY A 82 22.66 -2.10 -0.81
C GLY A 82 21.90 -2.39 0.47
N THR A 83 20.95 -3.31 0.41
CA THR A 83 20.30 -3.83 1.62
C THR A 83 20.51 -5.32 1.72
N PHE A 84 20.96 -5.77 2.89
CA PHE A 84 21.16 -7.19 3.20
C PHE A 84 20.03 -7.65 4.10
N GLU A 85 19.26 -8.63 3.65
CA GLU A 85 18.04 -9.09 4.32
C GLU A 85 18.31 -10.37 5.13
N PHE A 86 17.73 -10.41 6.33
CA PHE A 86 17.90 -11.49 7.30
C PHE A 86 16.55 -11.90 7.92
N LEU A 87 16.49 -13.15 8.36
CA LEU A 87 15.43 -13.69 9.20
C LEU A 87 15.94 -13.92 10.62
N VAL A 88 15.40 -13.21 11.60
CA VAL A 88 15.74 -13.40 13.02
C VAL A 88 14.67 -14.28 13.67
N SER A 89 15.06 -15.37 14.34
CA SER A 89 14.11 -16.26 15.00
C SER A 89 13.42 -15.59 16.18
N ILE A 90 12.10 -15.77 16.32
CA ILE A 90 11.37 -15.31 17.51
C ILE A 90 11.62 -16.22 18.71
N ASP A 91 11.73 -17.53 18.46
CA ASP A 91 11.88 -18.54 19.52
C ASP A 91 13.33 -18.61 20.04
N SER A 92 14.29 -18.13 19.25
CA SER A 92 15.71 -18.01 19.62
C SER A 92 16.27 -16.70 19.08
N PRO A 93 16.03 -15.55 19.75
CA PRO A 93 16.36 -14.21 19.25
C PRO A 93 17.84 -13.94 18.97
N GLU A 94 18.73 -14.81 19.43
CA GLU A 94 20.17 -14.85 19.11
C GLU A 94 20.48 -15.49 17.76
N VAL A 95 19.54 -16.21 17.15
CA VAL A 95 19.73 -16.92 15.88
C VAL A 95 19.11 -16.14 14.73
N PHE A 96 19.92 -15.88 13.70
CA PHE A 96 19.47 -15.28 12.45
C PHE A 96 20.04 -15.99 11.22
N TYR A 97 19.39 -15.78 10.08
CA TYR A 97 19.72 -16.37 8.79
C TYR A 97 19.78 -15.29 7.72
N PHE A 98 20.75 -15.37 6.82
CA PHE A 98 20.80 -14.52 5.63
C PHE A 98 19.81 -15.02 4.57
N ILE A 99 19.12 -14.11 3.88
CA ILE A 99 18.21 -14.42 2.77
C ILE A 99 18.84 -14.00 1.45
N GLU A 100 19.01 -12.69 1.27
CA GLU A 100 19.45 -12.11 0.01
C GLU A 100 20.04 -10.72 0.23
N ALA A 101 20.71 -10.21 -0.81
CA ALA A 101 21.20 -8.85 -0.87
C ALA A 101 20.60 -8.12 -2.07
N ASN A 102 19.88 -7.03 -1.81
CA ASN A 102 19.27 -6.19 -2.82
C ASN A 102 20.23 -5.06 -3.21
N ALA A 103 20.78 -5.15 -4.43
CA ALA A 103 21.77 -4.20 -4.94
C ALA A 103 21.16 -2.93 -5.54
N ARG A 104 20.31 -2.28 -4.76
CA ARG A 104 19.57 -1.08 -5.12
C ARG A 104 19.13 -0.33 -3.87
N LEU A 105 18.76 0.93 -4.05
CA LEU A 105 18.00 1.66 -3.04
C LEU A 105 16.64 0.97 -2.82
N GLN A 106 16.29 0.74 -1.57
CA GLN A 106 14.99 0.17 -1.22
C GLN A 106 13.91 1.24 -1.05
N VAL A 107 12.64 0.86 -1.14
CA VAL A 107 11.51 1.79 -1.07
C VAL A 107 11.45 2.47 0.32
N GLU A 108 11.76 1.70 1.34
CA GLU A 108 11.80 1.96 2.77
C GLU A 108 13.11 2.58 3.28
N HIS A 109 13.99 3.03 2.38
CA HIS A 109 15.22 3.75 2.78
C HIS A 109 14.95 5.01 3.61
N THR A 110 13.74 5.57 3.49
CA THR A 110 13.31 6.81 4.16
C THR A 110 13.25 6.71 5.68
N VAL A 111 13.00 5.53 6.26
CA VAL A 111 13.07 5.36 7.72
C VAL A 111 14.52 5.40 8.20
N THR A 112 15.47 4.91 7.40
CA THR A 112 16.91 5.07 7.66
C THR A 112 17.33 6.54 7.58
N GLU A 113 16.89 7.27 6.55
CA GLU A 113 17.13 8.71 6.45
C GLU A 113 16.59 9.47 7.66
N ALA A 114 15.38 9.11 8.11
CA ALA A 114 14.72 9.77 9.22
C ALA A 114 15.48 9.64 10.56
N ILE A 115 16.08 8.48 10.86
CA ILE A 115 16.82 8.26 12.11
C ILE A 115 18.28 8.72 12.05
N THR A 116 18.88 8.80 10.86
CA THR A 116 20.29 9.18 10.68
C THR A 116 20.49 10.64 10.26
N GLY A 117 19.46 11.27 9.68
CA GLY A 117 19.55 12.60 9.07
C GLY A 117 20.32 12.64 7.75
N LEU A 118 20.68 11.48 7.18
CA LEU A 118 21.38 11.39 5.91
C LEU A 118 20.41 11.46 4.72
N ASP A 119 20.92 11.93 3.58
CA ASP A 119 20.25 11.83 2.28
C ASP A 119 20.92 10.71 1.48
N LEU A 120 20.27 9.55 1.41
CA LEU A 120 20.85 8.35 0.81
C LEU A 120 20.98 8.49 -0.70
N VAL A 121 20.03 9.15 -1.36
CA VAL A 121 20.09 9.38 -2.81
C VAL A 121 21.29 10.27 -3.14
N ALA A 122 21.50 11.35 -2.39
CA ALA A 122 22.65 12.22 -2.55
C ALA A 122 23.97 11.48 -2.29
N LEU A 123 24.05 10.68 -1.22
CA LEU A 123 25.23 9.85 -0.95
C LEU A 123 25.53 8.88 -2.11
N GLN A 124 24.50 8.25 -2.65
CA GLN A 124 24.64 7.35 -3.81
C GLN A 124 25.23 8.07 -5.02
N LEU A 125 24.78 9.31 -5.30
CA LEU A 125 25.34 10.14 -6.38
C LEU A 125 26.80 10.51 -6.11
N ARG A 126 27.15 10.91 -4.89
CA ARG A 126 28.54 11.27 -4.54
C ARG A 126 29.50 10.09 -4.64
N ILE A 127 29.08 8.89 -4.21
CA ILE A 127 29.85 7.66 -4.45
C ILE A 127 29.94 7.35 -5.95
N ALA A 128 28.87 7.58 -6.71
CA ALA A 128 28.88 7.41 -8.15
C ALA A 128 29.91 8.32 -8.85
N GLU A 129 30.12 9.54 -8.32
CA GLU A 129 31.13 10.52 -8.74
C GLU A 129 32.56 10.19 -8.25
N GLY A 130 32.72 9.21 -7.37
CA GLY A 130 34.03 8.74 -6.89
C GLY A 130 34.43 9.21 -5.49
N ALA A 131 33.53 9.85 -4.73
CA ALA A 131 33.79 10.14 -3.32
C ALA A 131 34.07 8.85 -2.53
N SER A 132 35.01 8.89 -1.59
CA SER A 132 35.24 7.83 -0.61
C SER A 132 34.33 8.01 0.62
N LEU A 133 34.23 6.98 1.48
CA LEU A 133 33.52 7.15 2.76
C LEU A 133 34.18 8.21 3.66
N ALA A 134 35.50 8.42 3.55
CA ALA A 134 36.19 9.48 4.27
C ALA A 134 35.75 10.88 3.80
N ASP A 135 35.60 11.09 2.50
CA ASP A 135 35.11 12.37 1.94
C ASP A 135 33.67 12.70 2.36
N LEU A 136 32.91 11.65 2.70
CA LEU A 136 31.52 11.75 3.15
C LEU A 136 31.39 11.80 4.69
N ASN A 137 32.50 11.70 5.44
CA ASN A 137 32.51 11.56 6.90
C ASN A 137 31.70 10.34 7.40
N LEU A 138 31.78 9.22 6.69
CA LEU A 138 31.03 7.97 6.95
C LEU A 138 31.95 6.75 7.09
N THR A 139 33.19 6.96 7.54
CA THR A 139 34.11 5.85 7.90
C THR A 139 33.62 5.08 9.13
N GLU A 140 32.87 5.76 10.00
CA GLU A 140 32.13 5.16 11.10
C GLU A 140 30.63 5.17 10.79
N ALA A 141 29.87 4.33 11.47
CA ALA A 141 28.42 4.33 11.32
C ALA A 141 27.83 5.63 11.90
N PRO A 142 26.82 6.24 11.26
CA PRO A 142 26.16 7.43 11.80
C PRO A 142 25.43 7.09 13.09
N GLU A 143 25.19 8.09 13.95
CA GLU A 143 24.28 7.92 15.09
C GLU A 143 22.83 7.73 14.61
N SER A 144 22.06 6.95 15.37
CA SER A 144 20.61 6.81 15.19
C SER A 144 19.89 7.52 16.32
N GLU A 145 18.90 8.35 16.00
CA GLU A 145 18.07 9.03 16.98
C GLU A 145 16.59 8.61 16.90
N GLY A 146 16.06 8.12 18.03
CA GLY A 146 14.65 7.81 18.19
C GLY A 146 14.16 6.68 17.28
N PHE A 147 12.90 6.76 16.84
CA PHE A 147 12.24 5.78 15.97
C PHE A 147 11.54 6.45 14.80
N ALA A 148 11.65 5.83 13.63
CA ALA A 148 10.89 6.15 12.45
C ALA A 148 10.00 4.97 12.02
N ILE A 149 8.80 5.28 11.55
CA ILE A 149 7.88 4.30 10.97
C ILE A 149 7.43 4.83 9.61
N GLN A 150 7.53 4.00 8.59
CA GLN A 150 6.93 4.23 7.28
C GLN A 150 5.68 3.37 7.14
N ALA A 151 4.64 3.97 6.57
CA ALA A 151 3.44 3.28 6.10
C ALA A 151 3.31 3.41 4.58
N ARG A 152 3.13 2.28 3.91
CA ARG A 152 2.83 2.23 2.47
C ARG A 152 1.34 2.37 2.25
N ILE A 153 0.93 3.54 1.75
CA ILE A 153 -0.46 3.83 1.40
C ILE A 153 -0.67 3.35 -0.04
N ASN A 154 -1.42 2.27 -0.17
CA ASN A 154 -1.72 1.61 -1.43
C ASN A 154 -3.18 1.83 -1.83
N MET A 155 -3.40 1.87 -3.14
CA MET A 155 -4.72 1.91 -3.78
C MET A 155 -5.33 0.49 -3.76
N GLU A 156 -5.65 0.02 -2.56
CA GLU A 156 -6.23 -1.30 -2.35
C GLU A 156 -7.07 -1.33 -1.08
N VAL A 157 -8.07 -2.22 -1.04
CA VAL A 157 -8.99 -2.35 0.09
C VAL A 157 -9.12 -3.80 0.50
N LEU A 158 -9.09 -4.06 1.81
CA LEU A 158 -9.38 -5.38 2.36
C LEU A 158 -10.88 -5.67 2.23
N SER A 159 -11.22 -6.67 1.42
CA SER A 159 -12.60 -7.14 1.30
C SER A 159 -13.04 -7.90 2.56
N PRO A 160 -14.36 -7.96 2.85
CA PRO A 160 -14.90 -8.76 3.96
C PRO A 160 -14.56 -10.26 3.89
N LYS A 161 -14.18 -10.75 2.71
CA LYS A 161 -13.78 -12.14 2.48
C LYS A 161 -12.30 -12.39 2.79
N GLY A 162 -11.54 -11.39 3.22
CA GLY A 162 -10.14 -11.52 3.64
C GLY A 162 -9.12 -11.46 2.50
N PHE A 163 -9.46 -10.87 1.36
CA PHE A 163 -8.52 -10.60 0.26
C PHE A 163 -8.54 -9.13 -0.13
N PHE A 164 -7.42 -8.63 -0.66
CA PHE A 164 -7.32 -7.24 -1.12
C PHE A 164 -7.82 -7.09 -2.55
N LYS A 165 -8.64 -6.05 -2.75
CA LYS A 165 -9.06 -5.60 -4.06
C LYS A 165 -8.26 -4.36 -4.44
N PRO A 166 -7.68 -4.31 -5.64
CA PRO A 166 -7.18 -3.05 -6.19
C PRO A 166 -8.28 -1.99 -6.17
N SER A 167 -7.87 -0.75 -5.96
CA SER A 167 -8.70 0.43 -6.12
C SER A 167 -7.97 1.44 -7.00
N GLY A 168 -8.63 2.55 -7.29
CA GLY A 168 -8.08 3.65 -8.05
C GLY A 168 -9.19 4.45 -8.71
N GLY A 169 -8.80 5.56 -9.32
CA GLY A 169 -9.71 6.50 -9.91
C GLY A 169 -9.01 7.83 -10.15
N THR A 170 -9.80 8.89 -10.28
CA THR A 170 -9.30 10.26 -10.23
C THR A 170 -9.24 10.70 -8.78
N ILE A 171 -8.08 11.18 -8.34
CA ILE A 171 -7.90 11.73 -7.00
C ILE A 171 -8.66 13.05 -6.93
N GLU A 172 -9.74 13.12 -6.16
CA GLU A 172 -10.53 14.34 -5.98
C GLU A 172 -9.85 15.29 -4.98
N ARG A 173 -9.28 14.72 -3.92
CA ARG A 173 -8.54 15.44 -2.89
C ARG A 173 -7.31 14.66 -2.49
N TYR A 174 -6.20 15.38 -2.34
CA TYR A 174 -4.94 14.84 -1.85
C TYR A 174 -4.32 15.85 -0.88
N SER A 175 -4.50 15.64 0.42
CA SER A 175 -3.98 16.52 1.46
C SER A 175 -3.05 15.74 2.38
N PRO A 176 -1.75 15.64 2.05
CA PRO A 176 -0.79 14.95 2.88
C PRO A 176 -0.60 15.66 4.24
N PRO A 177 -0.43 14.91 5.34
CA PRO A 177 -0.17 15.48 6.65
C PRO A 177 1.19 16.19 6.67
N GLN A 178 1.29 17.22 7.49
CA GLN A 178 2.49 18.05 7.64
C GLN A 178 2.82 18.24 9.12
N GLY A 179 4.08 18.56 9.39
CA GLY A 179 4.55 18.94 10.73
C GLY A 179 5.88 18.31 11.11
N PRO A 180 6.38 18.58 12.33
CA PRO A 180 7.68 18.11 12.78
C PRO A 180 7.81 16.58 12.79
N GLY A 181 8.77 16.07 12.02
CA GLY A 181 9.02 14.64 11.87
C GLY A 181 7.89 13.91 11.13
N ILE A 182 7.20 14.58 10.21
CA ILE A 182 6.27 13.97 9.25
C ILE A 182 6.81 14.25 7.85
N ARG A 183 6.97 13.20 7.04
CA ARG A 183 7.40 13.26 5.64
C ARG A 183 6.46 12.41 4.81
N VAL A 184 6.12 12.89 3.62
CA VAL A 184 5.32 12.15 2.65
C VAL A 184 6.04 12.13 1.32
N ASP A 185 6.35 10.94 0.85
CA ASP A 185 6.90 10.70 -0.49
C ASP A 185 5.80 10.00 -1.30
N GLY A 186 5.19 10.68 -2.27
CA GLY A 186 4.10 10.12 -3.05
C GLY A 186 3.95 10.79 -4.41
N MET A 187 3.10 10.20 -5.26
CA MET A 187 2.84 10.70 -6.62
C MET A 187 1.49 11.43 -6.76
N GLY A 188 0.65 11.43 -5.72
CA GLY A 188 -0.72 11.93 -5.80
C GLY A 188 -0.81 13.45 -5.86
N TYR A 189 -1.76 13.94 -6.64
CA TYR A 189 -2.24 15.32 -6.62
C TYR A 189 -3.70 15.35 -7.08
N ALA A 190 -4.47 16.37 -6.67
CA ALA A 190 -5.87 16.48 -7.07
C ALA A 190 -6.01 16.58 -8.60
N GLY A 191 -6.92 15.80 -9.17
CA GLY A 191 -7.13 15.65 -10.61
C GLY A 191 -6.28 14.56 -11.27
N TYR A 192 -5.34 13.92 -10.56
CA TYR A 192 -4.57 12.82 -11.13
C TYR A 192 -5.41 11.55 -11.25
N THR A 193 -5.49 10.97 -12.45
CA THR A 193 -6.15 9.68 -12.70
C THR A 193 -5.13 8.55 -12.66
N THR A 194 -5.32 7.62 -11.73
CA THR A 194 -4.41 6.50 -11.50
C THR A 194 -4.53 5.45 -12.61
N SER A 195 -3.45 4.73 -12.90
CA SER A 195 -3.44 3.69 -13.94
C SER A 195 -3.19 2.31 -13.34
N THR A 196 -3.90 1.31 -13.87
CA THR A 196 -3.75 -0.11 -13.53
C THR A 196 -2.43 -0.74 -14.00
N ARG A 197 -1.68 -0.05 -14.86
CA ARG A 197 -0.43 -0.55 -15.45
C ARG A 197 0.75 -0.48 -14.48
N TYR A 198 0.62 0.26 -13.38
CA TYR A 198 1.69 0.51 -12.42
C TYR A 198 1.34 -0.05 -11.04
N ASP A 199 2.33 0.00 -10.14
CA ASP A 199 2.18 -0.43 -8.74
C ASP A 199 1.09 0.39 -8.02
N SER A 200 0.42 -0.25 -7.04
CA SER A 200 -0.65 0.39 -6.29
C SER A 200 -0.17 1.39 -5.22
N LEU A 201 1.14 1.50 -4.97
CA LEU A 201 1.71 2.42 -4.00
C LEU A 201 1.44 3.89 -4.40
N LEU A 202 0.58 4.56 -3.65
CA LEU A 202 0.23 5.96 -3.88
C LEU A 202 1.18 6.91 -3.14
N ALA A 203 1.47 6.58 -1.88
CA ALA A 203 2.32 7.39 -1.02
C ALA A 203 2.99 6.55 0.07
N LYS A 204 4.16 7.01 0.50
CA LYS A 204 4.86 6.56 1.70
C LYS A 204 4.68 7.65 2.74
N LEU A 205 3.99 7.34 3.83
CA LEU A 205 3.87 8.24 4.97
C LEU A 205 4.91 7.84 6.01
N ILE A 206 5.88 8.71 6.25
CA ILE A 206 6.98 8.49 7.19
C ILE A 206 6.78 9.42 8.38
N VAL A 207 6.86 8.86 9.57
CA VAL A 207 6.93 9.63 10.80
C VAL A 207 8.22 9.32 11.54
N HIS A 208 8.78 10.34 12.18
CA HIS A 208 9.95 10.25 13.05
C HIS A 208 9.62 10.82 14.41
N SER A 209 9.88 10.05 15.46
CA SER A 209 9.89 10.54 16.83
C SER A 209 11.31 10.44 17.37
N ARG A 210 11.82 11.56 17.91
CA ARG A 210 13.11 11.59 18.60
C ARG A 210 13.08 10.91 19.98
N SER A 211 11.89 10.52 20.45
CA SER A 211 11.74 9.79 21.70
C SER A 211 12.34 8.38 21.60
N ALA A 212 12.95 7.92 22.68
CA ALA A 212 13.34 6.51 22.84
C ALA A 212 12.13 5.58 23.09
N ASP A 213 10.94 6.15 23.29
CA ASP A 213 9.70 5.38 23.37
C ASP A 213 9.11 5.15 21.97
N PHE A 214 9.09 3.89 21.54
CA PHE A 214 8.49 3.45 20.28
C PHE A 214 7.00 3.83 20.17
N GLY A 215 6.27 3.82 21.30
CA GLY A 215 4.87 4.23 21.35
C GLY A 215 4.62 5.64 20.84
N SER A 216 5.60 6.54 21.01
CA SER A 216 5.54 7.92 20.50
C SER A 216 5.47 7.97 18.97
N ALA A 217 6.25 7.14 18.27
CA ALA A 217 6.22 7.05 16.81
C ALA A 217 4.89 6.45 16.33
N ILE A 218 4.37 5.43 17.02
CA ILE A 218 3.06 4.81 16.71
C ILE A 218 1.93 5.84 16.80
N GLN A 219 1.86 6.59 17.90
CA GLN A 219 0.84 7.61 18.10
C GLN A 219 0.93 8.72 17.04
N LYS A 220 2.15 9.12 16.70
CA LYS A 220 2.38 10.11 15.62
C LYS A 220 1.90 9.58 14.27
N LEU A 221 2.18 8.32 13.94
CA LEU A 221 1.74 7.70 12.68
C LEU A 221 0.22 7.60 12.60
N LYS A 222 -0.44 7.13 13.66
CA LYS A 222 -1.91 7.06 13.72
C LYS A 222 -2.56 8.40 13.41
N ARG A 223 -2.15 9.46 14.13
CA ARG A 223 -2.65 10.81 13.90
C ARG A 223 -2.37 11.30 12.48
N SER A 224 -1.20 10.96 11.92
CA SER A 224 -0.83 11.39 10.57
C SER A 224 -1.65 10.65 9.50
N LEU A 225 -1.96 9.37 9.71
CA LEU A 225 -2.87 8.61 8.85
C LEU A 225 -4.29 9.19 8.87
N ASP A 226 -4.79 9.56 10.06
CA ASP A 226 -6.12 10.17 10.21
C ASP A 226 -6.21 11.56 9.54
N GLN A 227 -5.09 12.29 9.51
CA GLN A 227 -4.98 13.60 8.85
C GLN A 227 -4.77 13.52 7.34
N PHE A 228 -4.35 12.37 6.81
CA PHE A 228 -4.09 12.21 5.38
C PHE A 228 -5.41 12.02 4.64
N ASP A 229 -5.95 13.11 4.12
CA ASP A 229 -7.21 13.13 3.38
C ASP A 229 -6.98 12.82 1.89
N ILE A 230 -7.38 11.62 1.48
CA ILE A 230 -7.37 11.13 0.11
C ILE A 230 -8.82 10.81 -0.28
N GLN A 231 -9.32 11.45 -1.34
CA GLN A 231 -10.70 11.27 -1.83
C GLN A 231 -10.71 10.90 -3.31
N GLY A 232 -11.79 10.28 -3.76
CA GLY A 232 -12.00 9.78 -5.12
C GLY A 232 -11.95 8.24 -5.23
N PHE A 233 -11.25 7.57 -4.32
CA PHE A 233 -11.24 6.11 -4.20
C PHE A 233 -10.76 5.67 -2.80
N ASP A 234 -10.98 4.41 -2.47
CA ASP A 234 -10.58 3.83 -1.19
C ASP A 234 -9.10 3.42 -1.18
N THR A 235 -8.44 3.55 -0.02
CA THR A 235 -7.05 3.15 0.21
C THR A 235 -6.95 2.15 1.37
N ASN A 236 -5.75 1.62 1.61
CA ASN A 236 -5.48 0.74 2.73
C ASN A 236 -5.29 1.47 4.09
N GLN A 237 -5.55 2.78 4.18
CA GLN A 237 -5.29 3.58 5.40
C GLN A 237 -5.96 3.01 6.66
N SER A 238 -7.23 2.62 6.56
CA SER A 238 -7.97 2.04 7.70
C SER A 238 -7.36 0.73 8.18
N PHE A 239 -6.84 -0.07 7.25
CA PHE A 239 -6.14 -1.31 7.56
C PHE A 239 -4.80 -1.06 8.26
N LEU A 240 -4.01 -0.09 7.78
CA LEU A 240 -2.77 0.34 8.44
C LEU A 240 -3.04 0.85 9.86
N SER A 241 -4.06 1.71 10.03
CA SER A 241 -4.46 2.23 11.34
C SER A 241 -4.89 1.13 12.31
N TYR A 242 -5.59 0.10 11.80
CA TYR A 242 -5.93 -1.09 12.57
C TYR A 242 -4.68 -1.84 13.06
N ILE A 243 -3.71 -2.12 12.18
CA ILE A 243 -2.46 -2.81 12.54
C ILE A 243 -1.71 -2.05 13.65
N LEU A 244 -1.64 -0.72 13.57
CA LEU A 244 -1.01 0.09 14.63
C LEU A 244 -1.76 0.01 15.98
N GLY A 245 -3.02 -0.42 15.96
CA GLY A 245 -3.84 -0.71 17.13
C GLY A 245 -3.50 -2.04 17.81
N GLU A 246 -2.92 -2.98 17.09
CA GLU A 246 -2.66 -4.32 17.58
C GLU A 246 -1.57 -4.36 18.65
N ARG A 247 -1.80 -5.20 19.67
CA ARG A 247 -0.89 -5.34 20.82
C ARG A 247 0.52 -5.75 20.38
N LEU A 248 0.63 -6.71 19.48
CA LEU A 248 1.92 -7.19 18.98
C LEU A 248 2.74 -6.09 18.32
N PHE A 249 2.08 -5.16 17.61
CA PHE A 249 2.75 -4.00 17.03
C PHE A 249 3.22 -3.03 18.11
N GLN A 250 2.36 -2.71 19.09
CA GLN A 250 2.72 -1.79 20.17
C GLN A 250 3.85 -2.31 21.07
N GLU A 251 3.91 -3.62 21.27
CA GLU A 251 4.96 -4.29 22.04
C GLU A 251 6.22 -4.58 21.20
N GLY A 252 6.25 -4.24 19.91
CA GLY A 252 7.39 -4.54 19.02
C GLY A 252 7.69 -6.03 18.85
N ALA A 253 6.70 -6.90 19.12
CA ALA A 253 6.79 -8.36 19.04
C ALA A 253 6.33 -8.87 17.66
N LEU A 254 6.87 -8.27 16.60
CA LEU A 254 6.46 -8.48 15.21
C LEU A 254 7.00 -9.79 14.64
N HIS A 255 6.28 -10.42 13.71
CA HIS A 255 6.79 -11.54 12.90
C HIS A 255 6.11 -11.57 11.53
N THR A 256 6.73 -12.19 10.53
CA THR A 256 6.30 -12.17 9.12
C THR A 256 4.88 -12.69 8.87
N ARG A 257 4.41 -13.63 9.72
CA ARG A 257 3.05 -14.20 9.62
C ARG A 257 1.95 -13.38 10.28
N PHE A 258 2.30 -12.32 11.02
CA PHE A 258 1.38 -11.55 11.85
C PHE A 258 0.13 -11.09 11.08
N VAL A 259 0.34 -10.50 9.90
CA VAL A 259 -0.76 -10.00 9.05
C VAL A 259 -1.54 -11.16 8.45
N ASP A 260 -0.85 -12.09 7.77
CA ASP A 260 -1.48 -13.17 7.01
C ASP A 260 -2.33 -14.10 7.91
N SER A 261 -1.91 -14.34 9.16
CA SER A 261 -2.71 -15.13 10.11
C SER A 261 -3.98 -14.41 10.59
N GLY A 262 -3.97 -13.08 10.62
CA GLY A 262 -5.05 -12.26 11.17
C GLY A 262 -6.01 -11.68 10.13
N LEU A 263 -5.78 -11.85 8.83
CA LEU A 263 -6.51 -11.13 7.77
C LEU A 263 -8.04 -11.23 7.85
N LYS A 264 -8.57 -12.39 8.23
CA LYS A 264 -10.03 -12.58 8.34
C LYS A 264 -10.61 -11.81 9.52
N ASP A 265 -9.95 -11.87 10.67
CA ASP A 265 -10.38 -11.18 11.88
C ASP A 265 -10.26 -9.66 11.70
N ILE A 266 -9.20 -9.20 11.05
CA ILE A 266 -9.01 -7.79 10.68
C ILE A 266 -10.12 -7.34 9.72
N ALA A 267 -10.45 -8.14 8.69
CA ALA A 267 -11.51 -7.81 7.74
C ALA A 267 -12.88 -7.69 8.43
N GLN A 268 -13.18 -8.58 9.37
CA GLN A 268 -14.41 -8.51 10.16
C GLN A 268 -14.45 -7.25 11.03
N ALA A 269 -13.38 -6.98 11.79
CA ALA A 269 -13.33 -5.82 12.69
C ALA A 269 -13.42 -4.49 11.92
N LEU A 270 -12.82 -4.39 10.74
CA LEU A 270 -12.94 -3.23 9.87
C LEU A 270 -14.37 -3.09 9.30
N GLY A 271 -15.02 -4.20 8.95
CA GLY A 271 -16.41 -4.20 8.51
C GLY A 271 -17.38 -3.69 9.59
N GLU A 272 -17.19 -4.13 10.85
CA GLU A 272 -17.98 -3.70 12.00
C GLU A 272 -17.80 -2.20 12.29
N ARG A 273 -16.56 -1.68 12.20
CA ARG A 273 -16.29 -0.24 12.35
C ARG A 273 -16.99 0.58 11.26
N LYS A 274 -16.90 0.16 10.00
CA LYS A 274 -17.56 0.85 8.87
C LYS A 274 -19.10 0.86 9.05
N ALA A 275 -19.67 -0.23 9.57
CA ALA A 275 -21.10 -0.30 9.87
C ALA A 275 -21.50 0.63 11.03
N ALA A 276 -20.67 0.79 12.06
CA ALA A 276 -20.92 1.69 13.19
C ALA A 276 -20.76 3.18 12.83
N GLU A 277 -19.87 3.50 11.88
CA GLU A 277 -19.66 4.87 11.38
C GLU A 277 -20.73 5.33 10.38
N THR A 278 -21.45 4.39 9.76
CA THR A 278 -22.57 4.72 8.89
C THR A 278 -23.77 5.09 9.77
N PRO A 279 -24.24 6.35 9.79
CA PRO A 279 -25.45 6.69 10.53
C PRO A 279 -26.58 5.83 9.97
N ALA A 280 -27.31 5.14 10.84
CA ALA A 280 -28.57 4.55 10.42
C ALA A 280 -29.44 5.69 9.90
N THR A 281 -29.60 5.79 8.58
CA THR A 281 -30.70 6.54 7.97
C THR A 281 -31.99 5.81 8.29
N SER A 282 -32.40 5.84 9.56
CA SER A 282 -33.77 5.58 9.94
C SER A 282 -34.53 6.89 9.76
N ALA A 283 -35.25 7.00 8.65
CA ALA A 283 -36.54 7.67 8.72
C ALA A 283 -37.33 6.96 9.86
N ASP A 284 -37.75 7.74 10.85
CA ASP A 284 -38.36 7.30 12.11
C ASP A 284 -37.46 6.47 13.05
N SER A 285 -36.70 7.15 13.90
CA SER A 285 -36.52 6.65 15.27
C SER A 285 -36.41 7.80 16.29
N THR A 286 -37.51 8.00 17.02
CA THR A 286 -37.46 8.59 18.36
C THR A 286 -36.66 7.66 19.26
N VAL A 287 -35.35 7.88 19.35
CA VAL A 287 -34.54 7.27 20.42
C VAL A 287 -34.84 8.05 21.70
N ALA A 288 -35.24 7.32 22.75
CA ALA A 288 -35.61 7.89 24.03
C ALA A 288 -34.41 8.61 24.68
N GLY A 289 -34.54 9.93 24.85
CA GLY A 289 -33.84 10.65 25.92
C GLY A 289 -32.53 11.36 25.56
N ALA A 290 -32.46 12.11 24.45
CA ALA A 290 -31.61 13.30 24.36
C ALA A 290 -32.10 14.20 23.21
N ARG A 291 -32.65 15.37 23.53
CA ARG A 291 -32.80 16.45 22.55
C ARG A 291 -31.43 17.09 22.41
N ILE A 292 -30.82 16.98 21.23
CA ILE A 292 -29.66 17.79 20.89
C ILE A 292 -30.20 19.21 20.67
N ASP A 293 -29.86 20.11 21.59
CA ASP A 293 -30.24 21.51 21.51
C ASP A 293 -29.30 22.20 20.51
N ALA A 294 -29.86 22.84 19.48
CA ALA A 294 -29.08 23.46 18.40
C ALA A 294 -28.30 24.70 18.86
N ASP A 295 -28.55 25.17 20.08
CA ASP A 295 -27.90 26.32 20.71
C ASP A 295 -26.80 25.94 21.73
N ASP A 296 -26.37 24.66 21.80
CA ASP A 296 -25.27 24.25 22.68
C ASP A 296 -23.89 24.64 22.07
N PRO A 297 -23.14 25.56 22.70
CA PRO A 297 -21.81 25.97 22.21
C PRO A 297 -20.75 24.85 22.26
N LEU A 298 -21.02 23.71 22.91
CA LEU A 298 -20.18 22.50 22.88
C LEU A 298 -20.55 21.54 21.74
N ALA A 299 -21.70 21.72 21.08
CA ALA A 299 -22.06 20.97 19.86
C ALA A 299 -21.18 21.34 18.65
N VAL A 300 -20.29 22.33 18.80
CA VAL A 300 -19.33 22.77 17.77
C VAL A 300 -18.11 21.85 17.67
N LEU A 301 -17.84 21.01 18.67
CA LEU A 301 -16.69 20.08 18.65
C LEU A 301 -16.93 18.78 17.86
N SER A 302 -18.17 18.52 17.44
CA SER A 302 -18.53 17.45 16.50
C SER A 302 -18.66 17.96 15.06
N HIS A 303 -18.25 19.20 14.77
CA HIS A 303 -18.22 19.76 13.40
C HIS A 303 -16.81 19.66 12.76
N SER A 304 -16.13 18.53 12.97
CA SER A 304 -15.24 17.94 11.95
C SER A 304 -15.99 16.84 11.21
N GLN A 305 -17.28 17.08 10.94
CA GLN A 305 -17.99 16.31 9.94
C GLN A 305 -17.26 16.53 8.63
N ARG A 306 -16.56 15.48 8.19
CA ARG A 306 -16.50 15.13 6.77
C ARG A 306 -17.85 15.53 6.20
N SER A 307 -17.86 16.52 5.32
CA SER A 307 -19.02 16.82 4.49
C SER A 307 -19.24 15.62 3.57
N THR A 308 -19.78 14.54 4.12
CA THR A 308 -20.42 13.44 3.41
C THR A 308 -21.80 13.93 2.97
N ASP A 309 -21.79 15.00 2.18
CA ASP A 309 -22.88 15.37 1.27
C ASP A 309 -22.34 15.41 -0.17
N ALA A 310 -21.20 14.74 -0.42
CA ALA A 310 -21.09 14.01 -1.66
C ALA A 310 -21.95 12.76 -1.47
N GLN A 311 -23.21 12.84 -1.90
CA GLN A 311 -23.80 11.67 -2.53
C GLN A 311 -22.68 11.08 -3.38
N VAL A 312 -22.31 9.83 -3.12
CA VAL A 312 -21.68 9.01 -4.15
C VAL A 312 -22.79 8.84 -5.20
N THR A 313 -23.03 9.90 -5.96
CA THR A 313 -23.39 9.73 -7.35
C THR A 313 -22.16 9.04 -7.91
N ALA A 314 -22.23 7.70 -7.99
CA ALA A 314 -21.68 7.01 -9.15
C ALA A 314 -21.91 7.95 -10.34
N PRO A 315 -20.87 8.26 -11.15
CA PRO A 315 -20.94 9.31 -12.17
C PRO A 315 -22.30 9.20 -12.82
N MET A 316 -23.12 10.23 -12.61
CA MET A 316 -24.55 10.19 -12.92
C MET A 316 -24.62 9.72 -14.36
N ASP A 317 -25.09 8.49 -14.51
CA ASP A 317 -25.17 7.81 -15.78
C ASP A 317 -26.11 8.64 -16.64
N ASP A 318 -25.57 9.42 -17.56
CA ASP A 318 -26.32 10.02 -18.66
C ASP A 318 -26.64 8.90 -19.67
N ILE A 319 -27.21 7.80 -19.16
CA ILE A 319 -27.68 6.66 -19.92
C ILE A 319 -29.06 7.08 -20.46
N PRO A 320 -29.25 7.14 -21.79
CA PRO A 320 -30.52 7.51 -22.39
C PRO A 320 -31.68 6.67 -21.85
N PRO A 321 -32.87 7.24 -21.60
CA PRO A 321 -34.03 6.50 -21.09
C PRO A 321 -34.35 5.30 -21.99
N GLY A 322 -34.38 4.09 -21.41
CA GLY A 322 -34.64 2.84 -22.15
C GLY A 322 -33.39 2.06 -22.56
N THR A 323 -32.21 2.38 -22.03
CA THR A 323 -30.95 1.66 -22.31
C THR A 323 -30.31 1.07 -21.05
N ILE A 324 -29.49 0.02 -21.21
CA ILE A 324 -28.78 -0.72 -20.17
C ILE A 324 -27.27 -0.54 -20.38
N ALA A 325 -26.53 -0.21 -19.32
CA ALA A 325 -25.07 -0.19 -19.38
C ALA A 325 -24.47 -1.55 -19.00
N ILE A 326 -23.67 -2.13 -19.91
CA ILE A 326 -22.77 -3.23 -19.59
C ILE A 326 -21.57 -2.62 -18.88
N ARG A 327 -21.37 -2.99 -17.61
CA ARG A 327 -20.32 -2.42 -16.77
C ARG A 327 -19.14 -3.36 -16.63
N ALA A 328 -17.96 -2.78 -16.40
CA ALA A 328 -16.77 -3.54 -16.06
C ALA A 328 -17.00 -4.34 -14.76
N PRO A 329 -16.87 -5.69 -14.77
CA PRO A 329 -17.10 -6.52 -13.59
C PRO A 329 -15.95 -6.43 -12.57
N LEU A 330 -14.82 -5.89 -13.00
CA LEU A 330 -13.57 -5.77 -12.25
C LEU A 330 -12.68 -4.72 -12.90
N GLN A 331 -11.76 -4.16 -12.12
CA GLN A 331 -10.76 -3.20 -12.58
C GLN A 331 -9.75 -3.88 -13.52
N GLY A 332 -9.50 -3.29 -14.69
CA GLY A 332 -8.65 -3.86 -15.73
C GLY A 332 -8.39 -2.92 -16.90
N THR A 333 -7.96 -3.45 -18.03
CA THR A 333 -7.73 -2.72 -19.28
C THR A 333 -8.51 -3.40 -20.40
N VAL A 334 -9.27 -2.66 -21.21
CA VAL A 334 -9.91 -3.27 -22.40
C VAL A 334 -8.84 -3.51 -23.45
N ILE A 335 -8.64 -4.78 -23.80
CA ILE A 335 -7.68 -5.22 -24.82
C ILE A 335 -8.31 -5.13 -26.19
N GLU A 336 -9.56 -5.59 -26.30
CA GLU A 336 -10.23 -5.78 -27.59
C GLU A 336 -11.76 -5.63 -27.44
N TRP A 337 -12.37 -4.96 -28.42
CA TRP A 337 -13.82 -4.93 -28.62
C TRP A 337 -14.19 -5.97 -29.67
N LEU A 338 -15.12 -6.87 -29.35
CA LEU A 338 -15.60 -7.91 -30.27
C LEU A 338 -16.82 -7.46 -31.08
N VAL A 339 -17.30 -6.24 -30.83
CA VAL A 339 -18.53 -5.65 -31.33
C VAL A 339 -18.34 -4.15 -31.57
N GLY A 340 -19.06 -3.59 -32.53
CA GLY A 340 -19.07 -2.17 -32.88
C GLY A 340 -20.36 -1.45 -32.49
N GLU A 341 -20.34 -0.12 -32.61
CA GLU A 341 -21.56 0.69 -32.47
C GLU A 341 -22.56 0.37 -33.58
N GLY A 342 -23.80 0.07 -33.21
CA GLY A 342 -24.88 -0.34 -34.11
C GLY A 342 -25.02 -1.85 -34.31
N ASP A 343 -24.13 -2.67 -33.74
CA ASP A 343 -24.23 -4.14 -33.85
C ASP A 343 -25.35 -4.70 -32.97
N GLU A 344 -26.04 -5.71 -33.47
CA GLU A 344 -27.00 -6.49 -32.70
C GLU A 344 -26.29 -7.60 -31.92
N VAL A 345 -26.54 -7.68 -30.62
CA VAL A 345 -25.97 -8.70 -29.73
C VAL A 345 -27.06 -9.52 -29.06
N PHE A 346 -26.83 -10.82 -28.89
CA PHE A 346 -27.71 -11.70 -28.12
C PHE A 346 -27.21 -11.90 -26.69
N GLN A 347 -28.13 -12.22 -25.77
CA GLN A 347 -27.80 -12.54 -24.38
C GLN A 347 -26.72 -13.65 -24.30
N GLY A 348 -25.62 -13.35 -23.59
CA GLY A 348 -24.47 -14.23 -23.43
C GLY A 348 -23.41 -14.13 -24.53
N GLN A 349 -23.63 -13.33 -25.58
CA GLN A 349 -22.63 -13.05 -26.60
C GLN A 349 -21.43 -12.30 -25.99
N GLN A 350 -20.22 -12.64 -26.43
CA GLN A 350 -18.99 -11.98 -26.00
C GLN A 350 -18.89 -10.61 -26.66
N VAL A 351 -18.69 -9.56 -25.87
CA VAL A 351 -18.69 -8.16 -26.35
C VAL A 351 -17.33 -7.47 -26.19
N ALA A 352 -16.53 -7.86 -25.20
CA ALA A 352 -15.20 -7.29 -25.01
C ALA A 352 -14.29 -8.27 -24.28
N ILE A 353 -12.98 -8.08 -24.43
CA ILE A 353 -11.95 -8.77 -23.66
C ILE A 353 -11.20 -7.74 -22.82
N MET A 354 -11.14 -7.98 -21.51
CA MET A 354 -10.41 -7.16 -20.56
C MET A 354 -9.23 -7.93 -19.96
N ASP A 355 -8.06 -7.31 -19.85
CA ASP A 355 -6.96 -7.81 -19.02
C ASP A 355 -7.13 -7.29 -17.60
N ALA A 356 -7.18 -8.19 -16.64
CA ALA A 356 -7.09 -7.84 -15.24
C ALA A 356 -6.39 -8.95 -14.47
N MET A 357 -5.58 -8.56 -13.49
CA MET A 357 -4.82 -9.53 -12.68
C MET A 357 -3.98 -10.51 -13.52
N LYS A 358 -3.49 -10.07 -14.70
CA LYS A 358 -2.74 -10.87 -15.69
C LYS A 358 -3.54 -12.03 -16.31
N MET A 359 -4.86 -11.89 -16.33
CA MET A 359 -5.80 -12.86 -16.87
C MET A 359 -6.76 -12.13 -17.81
N GLU A 360 -7.09 -12.78 -18.92
CA GLU A 360 -8.11 -12.30 -19.84
C GLU A 360 -9.50 -12.64 -19.28
N HIS A 361 -10.34 -11.61 -19.17
CA HIS A 361 -11.72 -11.68 -18.74
C HIS A 361 -12.63 -11.31 -19.90
N VAL A 362 -13.44 -12.28 -20.32
CA VAL A 362 -14.42 -12.10 -21.38
C VAL A 362 -15.68 -11.45 -20.80
N ILE A 363 -16.06 -10.30 -21.35
CA ILE A 363 -17.29 -9.59 -20.99
C ILE A 363 -18.42 -10.08 -21.90
N GLN A 364 -19.56 -10.41 -21.30
CA GLN A 364 -20.73 -10.94 -22.00
C GLN A 364 -21.92 -9.98 -21.90
N ALA A 365 -22.75 -9.95 -22.94
CA ALA A 365 -23.99 -9.18 -22.96
C ALA A 365 -25.02 -9.79 -21.99
N PRO A 366 -25.53 -9.03 -21.00
CA PRO A 366 -26.53 -9.53 -20.04
C PRO A 366 -27.92 -9.75 -20.67
N GLU A 367 -28.24 -8.99 -21.73
CA GLU A 367 -29.49 -9.05 -22.49
C GLU A 367 -29.23 -8.86 -23.99
N SER A 368 -30.20 -9.26 -24.81
CA SER A 368 -30.18 -9.04 -26.26
C SER A 368 -30.57 -7.59 -26.59
N GLY A 369 -29.92 -7.00 -27.59
CA GLY A 369 -30.21 -5.64 -28.02
C GLY A 369 -29.22 -5.09 -29.03
N VAL A 370 -29.27 -3.77 -29.25
CA VAL A 370 -28.39 -3.05 -30.16
C VAL A 370 -27.40 -2.20 -29.37
N ILE A 371 -26.12 -2.24 -29.73
CA ILE A 371 -25.08 -1.42 -29.11
C ILE A 371 -25.23 0.03 -29.58
N GLN A 372 -25.37 0.95 -28.63
CA GLN A 372 -25.50 2.37 -28.92
C GLN A 372 -24.16 3.11 -28.90
N SER A 373 -23.32 2.84 -27.90
CA SER A 373 -22.01 3.48 -27.78
C SER A 373 -21.00 2.62 -27.03
N LEU A 374 -19.72 2.81 -27.37
CA LEU A 374 -18.58 2.24 -26.65
C LEU A 374 -17.92 3.34 -25.81
N ASN A 375 -18.06 3.27 -24.49
CA ASN A 375 -17.67 4.33 -23.56
C ASN A 375 -16.25 4.14 -22.98
N ALA A 376 -15.37 3.44 -23.71
CA ALA A 376 -13.98 3.27 -23.32
C ALA A 376 -13.03 3.08 -24.52
N GLU A 377 -11.88 3.74 -24.45
CA GLU A 377 -10.79 3.58 -25.43
C GLU A 377 -10.00 2.29 -25.17
N LEU A 378 -9.57 1.63 -26.25
CA LEU A 378 -8.68 0.47 -26.18
C LEU A 378 -7.39 0.81 -25.42
N ASN A 379 -6.89 -0.13 -24.62
CA ASN A 379 -5.68 0.01 -23.80
C ASN A 379 -5.77 1.06 -22.68
N THR A 380 -6.98 1.52 -22.35
CA THR A 380 -7.22 2.43 -21.22
C THR A 380 -7.57 1.66 -19.96
N ALA A 381 -7.08 2.14 -18.82
CA ALA A 381 -7.38 1.60 -17.50
C ALA A 381 -8.83 1.92 -17.13
N ILE A 382 -9.59 0.88 -16.77
CA ILE A 382 -11.00 0.96 -16.43
C ILE A 382 -11.20 0.39 -15.03
N PHE A 383 -12.01 1.07 -14.22
CA PHE A 383 -12.34 0.66 -12.86
C PHE A 383 -13.60 -0.21 -12.81
N GLU A 384 -13.76 -0.96 -11.71
CA GLU A 384 -14.97 -1.74 -11.45
C GLU A 384 -16.21 -0.82 -11.56
N HIS A 385 -17.27 -1.30 -12.20
CA HIS A 385 -18.54 -0.60 -12.46
C HIS A 385 -18.52 0.55 -13.48
N HIS A 386 -17.38 0.87 -14.10
CA HIS A 386 -17.35 1.81 -15.22
C HIS A 386 -18.23 1.30 -16.39
N PRO A 387 -19.12 2.11 -16.97
CA PRO A 387 -19.94 1.71 -18.11
C PRO A 387 -19.05 1.51 -19.34
N LEU A 388 -18.99 0.28 -19.85
CA LEU A 388 -18.23 -0.10 -21.04
C LEU A 388 -19.04 0.12 -22.31
N ILE A 389 -20.28 -0.36 -22.32
CA ILE A 389 -21.17 -0.35 -23.48
C ILE A 389 -22.56 0.10 -23.04
N ILE A 390 -23.17 1.01 -23.80
CA ILE A 390 -24.61 1.31 -23.68
C ILE A 390 -25.36 0.46 -24.70
N LEU A 391 -26.34 -0.32 -24.23
CA LEU A 391 -27.15 -1.25 -25.01
C LEU A 391 -28.62 -0.85 -24.96
N THR A 392 -29.30 -0.81 -26.09
CA THR A 392 -30.76 -0.66 -26.16
C THR A 392 -31.39 -2.06 -26.25
N PRO A 393 -32.16 -2.52 -25.24
CA PRO A 393 -32.77 -3.85 -25.28
C PRO A 393 -33.74 -4.01 -26.46
N GLY A 394 -33.70 -5.17 -27.12
CA GLY A 394 -34.55 -5.46 -28.28
C GLY A 394 -34.53 -6.94 -28.68
N GLU A 395 -35.52 -7.38 -29.45
CA GLU A 395 -35.52 -8.73 -30.03
C GLU A 395 -34.54 -8.78 -31.20
N VAL A 396 -33.51 -9.62 -31.07
CA VAL A 396 -32.45 -9.80 -32.08
C VAL A 396 -32.62 -11.16 -32.76
N SER A 397 -32.61 -11.18 -34.09
CA SER A 397 -32.69 -12.43 -34.85
C SER A 397 -31.35 -13.17 -34.82
N VAL A 398 -31.26 -14.25 -34.03
CA VAL A 398 -30.08 -15.12 -33.97
C VAL A 398 -30.00 -15.94 -35.28
N SER A 399 -29.11 -15.52 -36.18
CA SER A 399 -28.64 -16.38 -37.28
C SER A 399 -27.72 -17.44 -36.68
N ALA A 400 -28.18 -18.70 -36.68
CA ALA A 400 -27.49 -19.88 -36.15
C ALA A 400 -26.14 -20.17 -36.84
#